data_AF-A0A068MXP5-F1
#
_entry.id   AF-A0A068MXP5-F1
#
_cell.length_a   1.000
_cell.length_b   1.000
_cell.length_c   1.000
_cell.angle_alpha   90.00
_cell.angle_beta   90.00
_cell.angle_gamma   90.00
#
_symmetry.space_group_name_H-M   'P 1'
#
loop_
_entity.id
_entity.type
_entity.pdbx_description
1 polymer ?
#
loop_
_entity_poly.entity_id
_entity_poly.type
_entity_poly.pdbx_seq_one_letter_code
_entity_poly.pdbx_strand_id
1 'polypeptide(L)'
;MLPEKEGIITRIHHCVIAGEVEGWLVIDQSTNGTIIKRQGQRLELNHQMGRKLPIASEDVIWIHHWQLKFIDPSQTNQVVLLRSQVTPAKPPKPWVFNIN
;
A
#
# COMPACT_ATOMS: atom_id res chain seq x y z
N MET A 1 -11.45 -28.80 -20.38
CA MET A 1 -11.11 -28.04 -19.16
C MET A 1 -10.65 -26.67 -19.61
N LEU A 2 -11.43 -25.62 -19.34
CA LEU A 2 -10.97 -24.25 -19.56
C LEU A 2 -10.03 -23.91 -18.39
N PRO A 3 -8.87 -23.29 -18.62
CA PRO A 3 -8.06 -22.80 -17.51
C PRO A 3 -8.91 -21.75 -16.80
N GLU A 4 -9.17 -21.97 -15.51
CA GLU A 4 -9.84 -20.99 -14.68
C GLU A 4 -9.01 -19.71 -14.75
N LYS A 5 -9.53 -18.71 -15.46
CA LYS A 5 -9.10 -17.32 -15.33
C LYS A 5 -9.54 -16.88 -13.93
N GLU A 6 -8.88 -17.38 -12.89
CA GLU A 6 -8.93 -16.76 -11.59
C GLU A 6 -8.24 -15.41 -11.76
N GLY A 7 -9.04 -14.35 -11.88
CA GLY A 7 -8.52 -12.99 -11.88
C GLY A 7 -7.72 -12.80 -10.60
N ILE A 8 -6.39 -12.79 -10.72
CA ILE A 8 -5.45 -12.68 -9.59
C ILE A 8 -5.79 -11.44 -8.76
N ILE A 9 -6.26 -10.37 -9.39
CA ILE A 9 -6.81 -9.20 -8.71
C ILE A 9 -8.33 -9.25 -8.88
N THR A 10 -9.04 -9.63 -7.83
CA THR A 10 -10.49 -9.91 -7.92
C THR A 10 -11.36 -8.66 -7.91
N ARG A 11 -10.77 -7.47 -7.67
CA ARG A 11 -11.46 -6.18 -7.66
C ARG A 11 -10.55 -5.09 -8.19
N ILE A 12 -11.14 -4.03 -8.77
CA ILE A 12 -10.40 -2.86 -9.25
C ILE A 12 -9.49 -2.27 -8.14
N HIS A 13 -9.89 -2.44 -6.87
CA HIS A 13 -9.13 -2.01 -5.70
C HIS A 13 -8.86 -3.25 -4.81
N HIS A 14 -7.63 -3.76 -4.76
CA HIS A 14 -7.25 -4.91 -3.91
C HIS A 14 -7.10 -4.52 -2.44
N CYS A 15 -6.44 -3.40 -2.19
CA CYS A 15 -6.33 -2.79 -0.87
C CYS A 15 -6.27 -1.27 -0.98
N VAL A 16 -6.57 -0.58 0.12
CA VAL A 16 -6.46 0.88 0.25
C VAL A 16 -5.43 1.22 1.30
N ILE A 17 -4.55 2.19 1.00
CA ILE A 17 -3.65 2.79 1.98
C ILE A 17 -4.27 4.11 2.43
N ALA A 18 -4.52 4.27 3.73
CA ALA A 18 -5.14 5.45 4.31
C ALA A 18 -4.27 6.03 5.43
N GLY A 19 -4.13 7.35 5.45
CA GLY A 19 -3.53 8.06 6.58
C GLY A 19 -4.63 8.39 7.60
N GLU A 20 -4.43 7.96 8.85
CA GLU A 20 -5.25 8.31 10.00
C GLU A 20 -4.40 9.07 11.04
N VAL A 21 -5.02 9.57 12.12
CA VAL A 21 -4.34 10.40 13.14
C VAL A 21 -3.16 9.67 13.79
N GLU A 22 -3.27 8.34 13.94
CA GLU A 22 -2.24 7.51 14.58
C GLU A 22 -1.20 6.94 13.60
N GLY A 23 -1.33 7.21 12.30
CA GLY A 23 -0.40 6.74 11.27
C GLY A 23 -1.08 6.14 10.05
N TRP A 24 -0.36 5.28 9.34
CA TRP A 24 -0.83 4.69 8.09
C TRP A 24 -1.46 3.32 8.30
N LEU A 25 -2.53 3.04 7.56
CA LEU A 25 -3.23 1.77 7.57
C LEU A 25 -3.34 1.18 6.16
N VAL A 26 -3.28 -0.14 6.07
CA VAL A 26 -3.71 -0.91 4.91
C VAL A 26 -5.07 -1.53 5.21
N ILE A 27 -6.02 -1.31 4.30
CA ILE A 27 -7.38 -1.84 4.38
C ILE A 27 -7.57 -2.84 3.25
N ASP A 28 -7.74 -4.11 3.58
CA ASP A 28 -7.93 -5.16 2.58
C ASP A 28 -9.35 -5.08 1.97
N GLN A 29 -9.44 -5.05 0.65
CA GLN A 29 -10.71 -5.08 -0.10
C GLN A 29 -10.81 -6.33 -0.99
N SER A 30 -9.79 -7.18 -0.97
CA SER A 30 -9.66 -8.33 -1.84
C SER A 30 -10.47 -9.53 -1.35
N THR A 31 -10.65 -10.51 -2.24
CA THR A 31 -11.14 -11.84 -1.86
C THR A 31 -10.00 -12.77 -1.45
N ASN A 32 -8.76 -12.47 -1.88
CA ASN A 32 -7.61 -13.35 -1.79
C ASN A 32 -6.63 -12.96 -0.67
N GLY A 33 -6.98 -11.93 0.10
CA GLY A 33 -6.19 -11.44 1.22
C GLY A 33 -5.07 -10.50 0.78
N THR A 34 -4.53 -9.78 1.76
CA THR A 34 -3.36 -8.92 1.62
C THR A 34 -2.35 -9.30 2.70
N ILE A 35 -1.08 -9.41 2.34
CA ILE A 35 -0.01 -9.78 3.28
C ILE A 35 0.90 -8.58 3.46
N ILE A 36 1.29 -8.29 4.71
CA ILE A 36 2.27 -7.26 5.04
C ILE A 36 3.49 -7.97 5.63
N LYS A 37 4.67 -7.69 5.09
CA LYS A 37 5.95 -8.13 5.67
C LYS A 37 6.65 -6.95 6.34
N ARG A 38 6.90 -7.08 7.65
CA ARG A 38 7.62 -6.11 8.47
C ARG A 38 8.84 -6.77 9.08
N GLN A 39 10.04 -6.32 8.73
CA GLN A 39 11.30 -6.83 9.32
C GLN A 39 11.39 -8.38 9.31
N GLY A 40 10.91 -9.02 8.24
CA GLY A 40 10.86 -10.48 8.12
C GLY A 40 9.65 -11.17 8.78
N GLN A 41 8.84 -10.46 9.58
CA GLN A 41 7.58 -10.96 10.11
C GLN A 41 6.47 -10.84 9.07
N ARG A 42 5.64 -11.88 8.94
CA ARG A 42 4.46 -11.92 8.06
C ARG A 42 3.21 -11.61 8.87
N LEU A 43 2.50 -10.56 8.49
CA LEU A 43 1.20 -10.16 9.01
C LEU A 43 0.17 -10.35 7.90
N GLU A 44 -0.87 -11.14 8.15
CA GLU A 44 -1.83 -11.53 7.11
C GLU A 44 -3.23 -10.98 7.39
N LEU A 45 -3.78 -10.29 6.40
CA LEU A 45 -5.18 -9.90 6.36
C LEU A 45 -5.95 -11.10 5.80
N ASN A 46 -6.35 -12.02 6.70
CA ASN A 46 -6.99 -13.31 6.40
C ASN A 46 -8.38 -13.16 5.74
N HIS A 47 -8.43 -12.70 4.48
CA HIS A 47 -9.64 -12.68 3.64
C HIS A 47 -10.86 -11.96 4.26
N GLN A 48 -10.64 -11.13 5.28
CA GLN A 48 -11.69 -10.37 5.95
C GLN A 48 -11.75 -8.99 5.32
N MET A 49 -12.67 -8.84 4.37
CA MET A 49 -12.94 -7.58 3.70
C MET A 49 -13.16 -6.46 4.73
N GLY A 50 -12.44 -5.35 4.55
CA GLY A 50 -12.51 -4.18 5.44
C GLY A 50 -11.62 -4.27 6.68
N ARG A 51 -10.88 -5.36 6.88
CA ARG A 51 -9.90 -5.45 7.98
C ARG A 51 -8.78 -4.44 7.73
N LYS A 52 -8.44 -3.70 8.79
CA LYS A 52 -7.36 -2.72 8.80
C LYS A 52 -6.14 -3.29 9.51
N LEU A 53 -4.95 -3.00 9.00
CA LEU A 53 -3.69 -3.23 9.70
C LEU A 53 -2.81 -1.98 9.64
N PRO A 54 -2.10 -1.66 10.72
CA PRO A 54 -1.11 -0.59 10.71
C PRO A 54 0.07 -0.98 9.83
N ILE A 55 0.46 -0.07 8.94
CA ILE A 55 1.65 -0.19 8.10
C ILE A 55 2.69 0.86 8.51
N ALA A 56 3.95 0.46 8.55
CA ALA A 56 5.08 1.30 8.88
C ALA A 56 5.95 1.50 7.64
N SER A 57 6.71 2.60 7.60
CA SER A 57 7.70 2.82 6.54
C SER A 57 8.63 1.61 6.42
N GLU A 58 9.01 1.28 5.19
CA GLU A 58 9.80 0.12 4.79
C GLU A 58 9.08 -1.23 4.80
N ASP A 59 7.82 -1.30 5.26
CA ASP A 59 7.02 -2.52 5.13
C ASP A 59 6.76 -2.87 3.67
N VAL A 60 6.63 -4.17 3.39
CA VAL A 60 6.32 -4.68 2.04
C VAL A 60 4.92 -5.26 2.02
N ILE A 61 4.04 -4.67 1.22
CA ILE A 61 2.71 -5.20 0.92
C ILE A 61 2.84 -6.22 -0.21
N TRP A 62 2.34 -7.41 0.04
CA TRP A 62 2.28 -8.53 -0.90
C TRP A 62 0.85 -8.72 -1.37
N ILE A 63 0.67 -8.59 -2.67
CA ILE A 63 -0.59 -8.82 -3.38
C ILE A 63 -0.31 -9.89 -4.42
N HIS A 64 -0.63 -11.14 -4.11
CA HIS A 64 -0.19 -12.29 -4.91
C HIS A 64 1.32 -12.30 -5.16
N HIS A 65 1.76 -12.09 -6.41
CA HIS A 65 3.17 -12.03 -6.79
C HIS A 65 3.76 -10.61 -6.78
N TRP A 66 2.93 -9.59 -6.51
CA TRP A 66 3.34 -8.20 -6.45
C TRP A 66 3.88 -7.86 -5.08
N GLN A 67 4.94 -7.06 -5.06
CA GLN A 67 5.57 -6.55 -3.85
C GLN A 67 5.64 -5.03 -3.94
N LEU A 68 4.95 -4.36 -3.02
CA LEU A 68 4.88 -2.91 -2.95
C LEU A 68 5.53 -2.49 -1.63
N LYS A 69 6.68 -1.81 -1.72
CA LYS A 69 7.33 -1.25 -0.53
C LYS A 69 6.65 0.07 -0.18
N PHE A 70 6.15 0.18 1.04
CA PHE A 70 5.59 1.40 1.55
C PHE A 70 6.69 2.29 2.12
N ILE A 71 6.70 3.57 1.71
CA ILE A 71 7.56 4.60 2.28
C ILE A 71 6.65 5.68 2.82
N ASP A 72 6.79 6.01 4.10
CA ASP A 72 5.98 7.06 4.71
C ASP A 72 6.27 8.41 4.02
N PRO A 73 5.25 9.12 3.49
CA PRO A 73 5.43 10.42 2.86
C PRO A 73 6.16 11.44 3.75
N SER A 74 5.99 11.38 5.07
CA SER A 74 6.70 12.26 6.02
C SER A 74 8.23 12.07 5.96
N GLN A 75 8.71 10.87 5.66
CA GLN A 75 10.12 10.57 5.49
C GLN A 75 10.62 11.01 4.10
N THR A 76 9.76 10.94 3.08
CA THR A 76 10.12 11.42 1.73
C THR A 76 10.19 12.94 1.63
N ASN A 77 9.37 13.67 2.40
CA ASN A 77 9.35 15.14 2.40
C ASN A 77 10.64 15.77 2.95
N GLN A 78 11.41 15.05 3.78
CA GLN A 78 12.73 15.52 4.23
C GLN A 78 13.76 15.55 3.08
N VAL A 79 13.67 14.59 2.15
CA VAL A 79 14.55 14.53 0.97
C VAL A 79 14.22 15.64 -0.03
N VAL A 80 12.93 15.98 -0.16
CA VAL A 80 12.51 17.10 -1.01
C VAL A 80 12.99 18.41 -0.42
N LEU A 81 12.85 18.66 0.89
CA LEU A 81 13.30 19.91 1.53
C LEU A 81 14.82 20.12 1.49
N LEU A 82 15.63 19.06 1.53
CA LEU A 82 17.08 19.16 1.29
C LEU A 82 17.44 19.54 -0.15
N ARG A 83 16.56 19.28 -1.12
CA ARG A 83 16.73 19.64 -2.53
C ARG A 83 15.97 20.92 -2.94
N SER A 84 15.04 21.40 -2.12
CA SER A 84 14.17 22.53 -2.41
C SER A 84 14.49 23.76 -1.57
N GLN A 85 15.74 24.22 -1.66
CA GLN A 85 16.05 25.66 -1.60
C GLN A 85 15.55 26.42 -2.86
N VAL A 86 14.55 25.89 -3.56
CA VAL A 86 13.90 26.51 -4.71
C VAL A 86 12.38 26.29 -4.57
N THR A 87 11.74 27.27 -3.92
CA THR A 87 10.31 27.66 -3.91
C THR A 87 9.17 26.61 -3.74
N PRO A 88 8.07 26.96 -3.02
CA PRO A 88 7.04 25.99 -2.65
C PRO A 88 6.05 25.78 -3.79
N ALA A 89 6.10 24.61 -4.43
CA ALA A 89 5.12 24.22 -5.44
C ALA A 89 4.22 23.09 -4.91
N LYS A 90 3.00 23.48 -4.48
CA LYS A 90 1.75 22.71 -4.41
C LYS A 90 1.77 21.38 -3.60
N PRO A 91 0.78 21.09 -2.73
CA PRO A 91 0.75 19.81 -2.01
C PRO A 91 0.73 18.63 -2.99
N PRO A 92 1.45 17.53 -2.71
CA PRO A 92 1.48 16.38 -3.59
C PRO A 92 0.07 15.81 -3.68
N LYS A 93 -0.42 15.66 -4.92
CA LYS A 93 -1.66 14.92 -5.22
C LYS A 93 -1.57 13.52 -4.59
N PRO A 94 -2.69 12.91 -4.15
CA PRO A 94 -2.67 11.52 -3.70
C PRO A 94 -2.09 10.65 -4.81
N TRP A 95 -1.15 9.77 -4.45
CA TRP A 95 -0.52 8.86 -5.37
C TRP A 95 -1.58 7.86 -5.87
N VAL A 96 -1.94 7.96 -7.14
CA VAL A 96 -2.81 6.99 -7.82
C VAL A 96 -1.92 6.17 -8.73
N PHE A 97 -1.72 4.90 -8.40
CA PHE A 97 -1.06 3.96 -9.31
C PHE A 97 -2.15 3.24 -10.10
N ASN A 98 -2.09 3.36 -11.44
CA ASN A 98 -2.89 2.56 -12.34
C ASN A 98 -1.99 1.45 -12.90
N ILE A 99 -2.44 0.20 -12.77
CA ILE A 99 -1.73 -0.96 -13.28
C ILE A 99 -2.63 -1.52 -14.39
N ASN A 100 -2.19 -1.38 -15.64
CA ASN A 100 -2.81 -1.99 -16.82
C ASN A 100 -2.43 -3.46 -16.93
#